data_AF-A0A3D5VG43-F1
#
_entry.id   AF-A0A3D5VG43-F1
#
_cell.length_a   1.000
_cell.length_b   1.000
_cell.length_c   1.000
_cell.angle_alpha   90.00
_cell.angle_beta   90.00
_cell.angle_gamma   90.00
#
_symmetry.space_group_name_H-M   'P 1'
#
loop_
_entity.id
_entity.type
_entity.pdbx_description
1 polymer ?
#
loop_
_entity_poly.entity_id
_entity_poly.type
_entity_poly.pdbx_seq_one_letter_code
_entity_poly.pdbx_strand_id
1 'polypeptide(L)'
;MLWVGFAGILLIIALLINPRDIYNSLKAENEIMSIVKSGGLQRVVGCEGAEVKEIRHLSGNIYLLALGDEVFLIRKEKKDRFHVQYEIYHYEVSLDRIN
;
A
#
# COMPACT_ATOMS: atom_id res chain seq x y z
N MET A 1 17.06 -38.59 1.25
CA MET A 1 17.90 -37.51 1.82
C MET A 1 17.66 -36.13 1.16
N LEU A 2 17.34 -36.02 -0.13
CA LEU A 2 17.05 -34.74 -0.81
C LEU A 2 15.84 -33.95 -0.25
N TRP A 3 14.80 -34.65 0.22
CA TRP A 3 13.56 -34.03 0.73
C TRP A 3 13.74 -33.23 2.03
N VAL A 4 14.67 -33.65 2.88
CA VAL A 4 14.92 -32.99 4.18
C VAL A 4 15.62 -31.65 3.97
N GLY A 5 16.49 -31.54 2.95
CA GLY A 5 17.11 -30.27 2.56
C GLY A 5 16.11 -29.27 1.95
N PHE A 6 15.16 -29.76 1.15
CA PHE A 6 14.13 -28.92 0.54
C PHE A 6 13.16 -28.33 1.58
N ALA A 7 12.77 -29.14 2.57
CA ALA A 7 11.96 -28.68 3.69
C ALA A 7 12.66 -27.59 4.52
N GLY A 8 13.98 -27.72 4.73
CA GLY A 8 14.78 -26.70 5.42
C GLY A 8 14.83 -25.37 4.67
N ILE A 9 14.99 -25.40 3.34
CA ILE A 9 15.01 -24.19 2.51
C ILE A 9 13.65 -23.47 2.53
N LEU A 10 12.54 -24.21 2.44
CA LEU A 10 11.20 -23.63 2.56
C LEU A 10 10.98 -23.00 3.94
N LEU A 11 11.47 -23.64 5.01
CA LEU A 11 11.37 -23.10 6.36
C LEU A 11 12.17 -21.80 6.52
N ILE A 12 13.35 -21.71 5.90
CA ILE A 12 14.19 -20.50 5.89
C ILE A 12 13.50 -19.38 5.09
N ILE A 13 12.93 -19.69 3.92
CA ILE A 13 12.17 -18.73 3.12
C ILE A 13 10.96 -18.23 3.91
N ALA A 14 10.23 -19.12 4.59
CA ALA A 14 9.09 -18.76 5.43
C ALA A 14 9.49 -17.94 6.68
N LEU A 15 10.73 -18.10 7.19
CA LEU A 15 11.26 -17.28 8.28
C LEU A 15 11.76 -15.91 7.79
N LEU A 16 12.29 -15.83 6.56
CA LEU A 16 12.71 -14.58 5.94
C LEU A 16 11.53 -13.71 5.51
N ILE A 17 10.43 -14.35 5.09
CA ILE A 17 9.20 -13.68 4.73
C ILE A 17 8.36 -13.55 6.01
N ASN A 18 8.40 -12.38 6.67
CA ASN A 18 7.59 -12.13 7.85
C ASN A 18 6.09 -12.21 7.47
N PRO A 19 5.35 -13.28 7.84
CA PRO A 19 3.98 -13.47 7.38
C PRO A 19 3.05 -12.38 7.90
N ARG A 20 3.42 -11.72 9.00
CA ARG A 20 2.73 -10.56 9.56
C ARG A 20 2.81 -9.35 8.64
N ASP A 21 3.95 -9.12 7.98
CA ASP A 21 4.11 -7.98 7.07
C ASP A 21 3.34 -8.19 5.77
N ILE A 22 3.35 -9.42 5.22
CA ILE A 22 2.49 -9.77 4.07
C ILE A 22 1.01 -9.62 4.43
N TYR A 23 0.59 -10.14 5.57
CA TYR A 23 -0.80 -10.02 6.01
C TYR A 23 -1.22 -8.56 6.18
N ASN A 24 -0.37 -7.74 6.79
CA ASN A 24 -0.64 -6.31 6.96
C ASN A 24 -0.69 -5.58 5.62
N SER A 25 0.22 -5.89 4.69
CA SER A 25 0.22 -5.34 3.34
C SER A 25 -1.07 -5.70 2.59
N LEU A 26 -1.47 -6.97 2.56
CA LEU A 26 -2.69 -7.44 1.88
C LEU A 26 -3.96 -6.87 2.52
N LYS A 27 -4.01 -6.78 3.86
CA LYS A 27 -5.15 -6.21 4.56
C LYS A 27 -5.31 -4.73 4.21
N ALA A 28 -4.22 -3.99 4.20
CA ALA A 28 -4.27 -2.58 3.91
C ALA A 28 -4.50 -2.27 2.43
N GLU A 29 -3.98 -3.10 1.52
CA GLU A 29 -4.30 -3.04 0.10
C GLU A 29 -5.81 -3.18 -0.10
N ASN A 30 -6.45 -4.18 0.53
CA ASN A 30 -7.90 -4.36 0.49
C ASN A 30 -8.68 -3.18 1.07
N GLU A 31 -8.23 -2.63 2.20
CA GLU A 31 -8.88 -1.46 2.82
C GLU A 31 -8.78 -0.22 1.92
N ILE A 32 -7.61 0.08 1.36
CA ILE A 32 -7.44 1.22 0.44
C ILE A 32 -8.21 1.00 -0.85
N MET A 33 -8.14 -0.20 -1.42
CA MET A 33 -8.92 -0.60 -2.59
C MET A 33 -10.42 -0.39 -2.36
N SER A 34 -10.94 -0.66 -1.16
CA SER A 34 -12.34 -0.42 -0.82
C SER A 34 -12.70 1.07 -0.81
N ILE A 35 -11.81 1.93 -0.31
CA ILE A 35 -11.99 3.39 -0.29
C ILE A 35 -11.88 3.95 -1.71
N VAL A 36 -10.95 3.43 -2.52
CA VAL A 36 -10.80 3.83 -3.92
C VAL A 36 -12.02 3.41 -4.74
N LYS A 37 -12.47 2.15 -4.61
CA LYS A 37 -13.67 1.63 -5.30
C LYS A 37 -14.94 2.34 -4.90
N SER A 38 -15.02 2.87 -3.67
CA SER A 38 -16.17 3.68 -3.25
C SER A 38 -16.28 5.03 -4.01
N GLY A 39 -15.27 5.38 -4.82
CA GLY A 39 -15.18 6.66 -5.53
C GLY A 39 -14.89 7.84 -4.60
N GLY A 40 -14.93 7.63 -3.28
CA GLY A 40 -14.70 8.67 -2.29
C GLY A 40 -13.28 9.25 -2.39
N LEU A 41 -12.27 8.40 -2.58
CA LEU A 41 -10.90 8.89 -2.74
C LEU A 41 -10.73 9.67 -4.05
N GLN A 42 -11.18 9.11 -5.17
CA GLN A 42 -11.09 9.73 -6.50
C GLN A 42 -11.76 11.11 -6.54
N ARG A 43 -12.89 11.28 -5.83
CA ARG A 43 -13.55 12.58 -5.63
C ARG A 43 -12.72 13.57 -4.82
N VAL A 44 -12.06 13.12 -3.76
CA VAL A 44 -11.26 13.98 -2.87
C VAL A 44 -9.97 14.44 -3.57
N VAL A 45 -9.35 13.58 -4.38
CA VAL A 45 -8.12 13.93 -5.11
C VAL A 45 -8.38 14.53 -6.50
N GLY A 46 -9.62 14.53 -6.99
CA GLY A 46 -9.96 15.11 -8.30
C GLY A 46 -9.67 14.21 -9.51
N CYS A 47 -9.34 12.93 -9.28
CA CYS A 47 -9.00 11.95 -10.32
C CYS A 47 -10.19 11.01 -10.61
N GLU A 48 -11.38 11.56 -10.80
CA GLU A 48 -12.59 10.76 -11.06
C GLU A 48 -12.43 9.89 -12.32
N GLY A 49 -12.62 8.58 -12.17
CA GLY A 49 -12.47 7.62 -13.28
C GLY A 49 -11.02 7.21 -13.59
N ALA A 50 -10.03 7.71 -12.85
CA ALA A 50 -8.66 7.25 -12.98
C ALA A 50 -8.51 5.78 -12.57
N GLU A 51 -7.81 5.00 -13.41
CA GLU A 51 -7.53 3.59 -13.13
C GLU A 51 -6.48 3.46 -12.02
N VAL A 52 -6.73 2.55 -11.08
CA VAL A 52 -5.77 2.18 -10.03
C VAL A 52 -4.68 1.33 -10.66
N LYS A 53 -3.49 1.89 -10.83
CA LYS A 53 -2.34 1.16 -11.38
C LYS A 53 -1.64 0.33 -10.31
N GLU A 54 -1.44 0.90 -9.11
CA GLU A 54 -0.70 0.24 -8.05
C GLU A 54 -1.13 0.73 -6.66
N ILE A 55 -1.16 -0.20 -5.69
CA ILE A 55 -1.22 0.11 -4.26
C ILE A 55 -0.05 -0.61 -3.60
N ARG A 56 0.88 0.13 -3.00
CA ARG A 56 2.04 -0.43 -2.33
C ARG A 56 2.10 -0.02 -0.87
N HIS A 57 2.27 -0.99 0.03
CA HIS A 57 2.60 -0.70 1.43
C HIS A 57 4.09 -0.33 1.53
N LEU A 58 4.39 0.83 2.11
CA LEU A 58 5.77 1.27 2.29
C LEU A 58 6.28 0.88 3.67
N SER A 59 5.57 1.28 4.73
CA SER A 59 5.89 0.91 6.11
C SER A 59 4.83 1.43 7.08
N GLY A 60 4.59 0.72 8.18
CA GLY A 60 3.67 1.13 9.23
C GLY A 60 2.28 1.45 8.67
N ASN A 61 1.88 2.71 8.76
CA ASN A 61 0.58 3.18 8.29
C ASN A 61 0.66 3.99 6.98
N ILE A 62 1.76 3.90 6.25
CA ILE A 62 2.00 4.66 5.02
C ILE A 62 1.88 3.75 3.80
N TYR A 63 1.17 4.26 2.80
CA TYR A 63 0.84 3.57 1.56
C TYR A 63 1.09 4.49 0.38
N LEU A 64 1.44 3.90 -0.74
CA LEU A 64 1.58 4.57 -2.02
C LEU A 64 0.46 4.09 -2.93
N LEU A 65 -0.25 5.02 -3.54
CA LEU A 65 -1.34 4.76 -4.47
C LEU A 65 -0.99 5.45 -5.79
N ALA A 66 -0.90 4.67 -6.86
CA ALA A 66 -0.78 5.18 -8.22
C ALA A 66 -2.15 5.16 -8.90
N LEU A 67 -2.65 6.33 -9.29
CA LEU A 67 -3.91 6.53 -10.03
C LEU A 67 -3.56 7.18 -11.36
N GLY A 68 -3.73 6.48 -12.47
CA GLY A 68 -3.29 7.01 -13.77
C GLY A 68 -1.80 7.35 -13.75
N ASP A 69 -1.44 8.59 -14.05
CA ASP A 69 -0.04 9.07 -14.01
C ASP A 69 0.32 9.81 -12.71
N GLU A 70 -0.62 9.88 -11.77
CA GLU A 70 -0.42 10.54 -10.48
C GLU A 70 -0.12 9.53 -9.38
N VAL A 71 0.78 9.94 -8.49
CA VAL A 71 1.20 9.15 -7.34
C VAL A 71 0.82 9.88 -6.07
N PHE A 72 0.10 9.18 -5.20
CA PHE A 72 -0.38 9.67 -3.93
C PHE A 72 0.25 8.87 -2.80
N LEU A 73 0.59 9.56 -1.72
CA LEU A 73 1.03 8.93 -0.49
C LEU A 73 -0.10 9.05 0.53
N ILE A 74 -0.61 7.91 0.96
CA ILE A 74 -1.73 7.81 1.89
C ILE A 74 -1.18 7.38 3.24
N ARG A 75 -1.41 8.19 4.26
CA ARG A 75 -1.07 7.87 5.64
C ARG A 75 -2.34 7.65 6.45
N LYS A 76 -2.44 6.47 7.03
CA LYS A 76 -3.56 6.07 7.88
C LYS A 76 -3.26 6.45 9.33
N GLU A 77 -3.91 7.49 9.84
CA GLU A 77 -3.83 7.84 11.25
C GLU A 77 -5.05 7.28 12.01
N LYS A 78 -4.79 6.58 13.10
CA LYS A 78 -5.85 6.14 14.00
C LYS A 78 -6.13 7.28 14.96
N LYS A 79 -7.26 7.95 14.77
CA LYS A 79 -7.70 9.05 15.63
C LYS A 79 -8.18 8.50 16.97
N ASP A 80 -9.11 7.54 16.90
CA ASP A 80 -9.73 6.92 18.08
C ASP A 80 -9.91 5.39 17.90
N ARG A 81 -10.54 4.72 18.88
CA ARG A 81 -10.85 3.27 18.79
C ARG A 81 -11.75 2.92 17.60
N PHE A 82 -12.59 3.86 17.13
CA PHE A 82 -13.56 3.66 16.05
C PHE A 82 -13.30 4.53 14.81
N HIS A 83 -12.45 5.56 14.91
CA HIS A 83 -12.23 6.51 13.82
C HIS A 83 -10.83 6.37 13.25
N VAL A 84 -10.79 6.10 11.95
CA VAL A 84 -9.57 6.12 11.15
C VAL A 84 -9.62 7.35 10.26
N GLN A 85 -8.58 8.16 10.31
CA GLN A 85 -8.38 9.30 9.44
C GLN A 85 -7.32 8.92 8.39
N TYR A 86 -7.53 9.35 7.15
CA TYR A 86 -6.57 9.19 6.07
C TYR A 86 -6.05 10.57 5.69
N GLU A 87 -4.74 10.75 5.80
CA GLU A 87 -4.05 11.89 5.22
C GLU A 87 -3.58 11.50 3.82
N ILE A 88 -3.85 12.33 2.84
CA ILE A 88 -3.51 12.07 1.44
C ILE A 88 -2.58 13.19 0.99
N TYR A 89 -1.38 12.80 0.59
CA TYR A 89 -0.36 13.70 0.10
C TYR A 89 -0.22 13.46 -1.41
N HIS A 90 -0.41 14.49 -2.21
CA HIS A 90 -0.09 14.42 -3.63
C HIS A 90 1.41 14.57 -3.80
N TYR A 91 2.05 13.60 -4.46
CA TYR A 91 3.49 13.64 -4.70
C TYR A 91 3.77 14.39 -6.01
N GLU A 92 3.73 15.73 -5.97
CA GLU A 92 4.28 16.57 -7.05
C GLU A 92 5.80 16.66 -6.90
N VAL A 93 6.52 15.61 -7.29
CA VAL A 93 7.96 15.76 -7.57
C VAL A 93 8.17 15.51 -9.04
N SER A 94 8.13 16.59 -9.82
CA SER A 94 8.83 16.64 -11.09
C SER A 94 10.33 16.56 -10.79
N LEU A 95 10.95 15.43 -11.13
CA LEU A 95 12.41 15.30 -11.25
C LEU A 95 12.90 16.10 -12.49
N ASP A 96 12.49 17.35 -12.64
CA ASP A 96 13.17 18.27 -13.54
C ASP A 96 14.42 18.77 -12.80
N ARG A 97 15.49 17.99 -12.95
CA ARG A 97 16.88 18.42 -12.77
C ARG A 97 17.38 18.49 -11.31
N ILE A 98 17.77 17.33 -10.78
CA ILE A 98 18.94 17.28 -9.89
C ILE A 98 20.15 17.51 -10.81
N ASN A 99 20.62 18.76 -10.89
CA ASN A 99 21.88 19.12 -11.55
C ASN A 99 23.03 18.98 -10.56
#